data_AF-A0A8X7BST4-F1
#
_entry.id   AF-A0A8X7BST4-F1
#
_cell.length_a   1.000
_cell.length_b   1.000
_cell.length_c   1.000
_cell.angle_alpha   90.00
_cell.angle_beta   90.00
_cell.angle_gamma   90.00
#
_symmetry.space_group_name_H-M   'P 1'
#
loop_
_entity.id
_entity.type
_entity.pdbx_description
1 polymer ?
#
loop_
_entity_poly.entity_id
_entity_poly.type
_entity_poly.pdbx_seq_one_letter_code
_entity_poly.pdbx_strand_id
1 'polypeptide(L)'
;MNRFRFKKIGVVADIRRAFLQIGLSELGLGPHVKFYGVGREGDPAKPRVFQHRRLFSGFLCSPYLLGATIRFHLQNVPLVRKTATLLLGINFT
;
A
#
# COMPACT_ATOMS: atom_id res chain seq x y z
N MET A 1 4.09 20.80 3.68
CA MET A 1 5.01 20.62 4.83
C MET A 1 4.47 19.51 5.73
N ASN A 2 5.23 18.44 5.97
CA ASN A 2 4.77 17.25 6.68
C ASN A 2 4.73 17.52 8.21
N ARG A 3 3.55 17.49 8.83
CA ARG A 3 3.34 17.82 10.27
C ARG A 3 3.57 16.66 11.23
N PHE A 4 4.11 15.55 10.74
CA PHE A 4 4.30 14.30 11.50
C PHE A 4 5.05 14.47 12.83
N ARG A 5 5.95 15.46 12.94
CA ARG A 5 6.73 15.74 14.17
C ARG A 5 6.21 16.93 14.98
N PHE A 6 5.04 17.47 14.63
CA PHE A 6 4.52 18.67 15.28
C PHE A 6 3.87 18.38 16.65
N LYS A 7 3.45 17.14 16.90
CA LYS A 7 2.76 16.74 18.12
C LYS A 7 3.71 15.96 19.05
N LYS A 8 3.44 16.05 20.35
CA LYS A 8 4.22 15.39 21.42
C LYS A 8 4.19 13.85 21.34
N ILE A 9 3.14 13.29 20.74
CA ILE A 9 2.93 11.84 20.59
C ILE A 9 2.69 11.55 19.11
N GLY A 10 3.44 10.60 18.57
CA GLY A 10 3.25 10.04 17.24
C GLY A 10 2.82 8.59 17.34
N VAL A 11 1.77 8.20 16.62
CA VAL A 11 1.32 6.81 16.53
C VAL A 11 1.73 6.28 15.16
N VAL A 12 2.47 5.18 15.14
CA VAL A 12 2.82 4.46 13.92
C VAL A 12 2.22 3.06 14.02
N ALA A 13 1.49 2.67 12.99
CA ALA A 13 0.94 1.32 12.87
C ALA A 13 1.60 0.64 11.68
N ASP A 14 2.08 -0.59 11.89
CA ASP A 14 2.47 -1.47 10.81
C ASP A 14 1.22 -2.03 10.14
N ILE A 15 0.87 -1.49 8.97
CA ILE A 15 -0.26 -1.97 8.18
C ILE A 15 0.24 -3.16 7.33
N ARG A 16 0.49 -4.29 8.00
CA ARG A 16 0.99 -5.51 7.34
C ARG A 16 0.07 -5.87 6.19
N ARG A 17 0.68 -6.13 5.03
CA ARG A 17 -0.02 -6.59 3.81
C ARG A 17 -1.05 -5.59 3.26
N ALA A 18 -1.04 -4.31 3.67
CA ALA A 18 -1.97 -3.30 3.14
C ALA A 18 -1.92 -3.20 1.61
N PHE A 19 -0.70 -3.18 1.05
CA PHE A 19 -0.50 -3.18 -0.39
C PHE A 19 -1.13 -4.41 -1.06
N LEU A 20 -1.03 -5.58 -0.42
CA LEU A 20 -1.62 -6.82 -0.95
C LEU A 20 -3.16 -6.84 -0.89
N GLN A 21 -3.81 -5.86 -0.26
CA GLN A 21 -5.28 -5.74 -0.35
C GLN A 21 -5.72 -5.00 -1.62
N ILE A 22 -4.81 -4.28 -2.28
CA ILE A 22 -5.11 -3.49 -3.48
C ILE A 22 -4.77 -4.32 -4.73
N GLY A 23 -5.80 -4.66 -5.50
CA GLY A 23 -5.64 -5.31 -6.80
C GLY A 23 -5.18 -4.33 -7.88
N LEU A 24 -4.39 -4.82 -8.84
CA LEU A 24 -4.05 -4.06 -10.04
C LEU A 24 -5.05 -4.37 -11.14
N SER A 25 -5.49 -3.34 -11.88
CA SER A 25 -6.31 -3.51 -13.08
C SER A 25 -5.48 -4.11 -14.22
N GLU A 26 -6.14 -4.62 -15.26
CA GLU A 26 -5.44 -5.20 -16.43
C GLU A 26 -4.45 -4.22 -17.08
N LEU A 27 -4.80 -2.93 -17.13
CA LEU A 27 -3.91 -1.87 -17.61
C LEU A 27 -2.66 -1.69 -16.71
N GLY A 28 -2.82 -1.93 -15.40
CA GLY A 28 -1.73 -1.91 -14.43
C GLY A 28 -0.90 -3.21 -14.38
N LEU A 29 -1.35 -4.29 -15.04
CA LEU A 29 -0.65 -5.58 -15.12
C LEU A 29 0.36 -5.60 -16.28
N GLY A 30 1.20 -4.58 -16.37
CA GLY A 30 2.23 -4.46 -17.41
C GLY A 30 3.50 -5.28 -17.14
N PRO A 31 4.52 -5.15 -18.00
CA PRO A 31 5.81 -5.84 -17.83
C PRO A 31 6.56 -5.41 -16.56
N HIS A 32 6.28 -4.21 -16.05
CA HIS A 32 6.93 -3.62 -14.87
C HIS A 32 6.59 -4.33 -13.55
N VAL A 33 5.52 -5.13 -13.50
CA VAL A 33 5.18 -5.95 -12.31
C VAL A 33 5.68 -7.39 -12.39
N LYS A 34 6.45 -7.73 -13.43
CA LYS A 34 7.06 -9.06 -13.59
C LYS A 34 8.43 -9.10 -12.92
N PHE A 35 8.78 -10.24 -12.35
CA PHE A 35 10.09 -10.49 -11.75
C PHE A 35 10.52 -11.94 -11.97
N TYR A 36 11.83 -12.17 -11.95
CA TYR A 36 12.39 -13.51 -12.01
C TYR A 36 12.51 -14.10 -10.61
N GLY A 37 12.07 -15.35 -10.45
CA GLY A 37 12.31 -16.14 -9.26
C GLY A 37 13.15 -17.37 -9.60
N VAL A 38 14.15 -17.63 -8.76
CA VAL A 38 14.92 -18.88 -8.80
C VAL A 38 14.16 -19.94 -8.00
N GLY A 39 14.02 -21.14 -8.55
CA GLY A 39 13.36 -22.26 -7.86
C GLY A 39 14.12 -22.71 -6.61
N ARG A 40 13.50 -23.58 -5.79
CA ARG A 40 14.09 -24.08 -4.53
C ARG A 40 15.42 -24.82 -4.72
N GLU A 41 15.66 -25.40 -5.90
CA GLU A 41 16.93 -26.08 -6.23
C GLU A 41 18.04 -25.13 -6.71
N GLY A 42 17.76 -23.82 -6.80
CA GLY A 42 18.78 -22.84 -7.11
C GLY A 42 19.27 -22.83 -8.56
N ASP A 43 18.70 -23.63 -9.46
CA ASP A 43 19.13 -23.70 -10.86
C ASP A 43 19.00 -22.31 -11.54
N PRO A 44 20.11 -21.59 -11.76
CA PRO A 44 20.09 -20.26 -12.35
C PRO A 44 19.79 -20.31 -13.85
N ALA A 45 19.87 -21.50 -14.48
CA ALA A 45 19.75 -21.66 -15.92
C ALA A 45 18.30 -21.56 -16.42
N LYS A 46 17.29 -21.69 -15.53
CA LYS A 46 15.86 -21.62 -15.90
C LYS A 46 15.05 -20.78 -14.89
N PRO A 47 15.25 -19.44 -14.86
CA PRO A 47 14.49 -18.58 -13.97
C PRO A 47 13.00 -18.60 -14.36
N ARG A 48 12.11 -18.71 -13.37
CA ARG A 48 10.67 -18.61 -13.58
C ARG A 48 10.25 -17.14 -13.55
N VAL A 49 9.42 -16.72 -14.50
CA VAL A 49 8.83 -15.39 -14.49
C VAL A 49 7.56 -15.39 -13.66
N PHE A 50 7.52 -14.55 -12.63
CA PHE A 50 6.36 -14.28 -11.82
C PHE A 50 5.83 -12.89 -12.12
N GLN A 51 4.55 -12.66 -11.80
CA GLN A 51 3.91 -11.36 -11.98
C GLN A 51 3.11 -11.00 -10.74
N HIS A 52 3.38 -9.82 -10.17
CA HIS A 52 2.53 -9.28 -9.12
C HIS A 52 1.17 -8.88 -9.69
N ARG A 53 0.09 -9.41 -9.08
CA ARG A 53 -1.29 -9.01 -9.40
C ARG A 53 -1.88 -7.99 -8.42
N ARG A 54 -1.13 -7.70 -7.38
CA ARG A 54 -1.52 -6.80 -6.30
C ARG A 54 -0.39 -5.81 -6.07
N LEU A 55 -0.75 -4.66 -5.50
CA LEU A 55 0.23 -3.65 -5.17
C LEU A 55 1.25 -4.24 -4.19
N PHE A 56 2.52 -3.91 -4.37
CA PHE A 56 3.60 -4.32 -3.49
C PHE A 56 4.46 -3.12 -3.09
N SER A 57 5.19 -3.26 -2.00
CA SER A 57 6.07 -2.20 -1.49
C SER A 57 7.29 -2.06 -2.42
N GLY A 58 7.67 -0.82 -2.76
CA GLY A 58 8.85 -0.53 -3.58
C GLY A 58 8.56 0.09 -4.94
N PHE A 59 7.31 0.09 -5.40
CA PHE A 59 6.91 0.91 -6.56
C PHE A 59 6.74 2.38 -6.15
N LEU A 60 7.22 3.30 -6.99
CA LEU A 60 7.10 4.75 -6.74
C LEU A 60 5.65 5.20 -6.54
N CYS A 61 4.70 4.59 -7.24
CA CYS A 61 3.28 4.88 -7.13
C CYS A 61 2.58 4.19 -5.95
N SER A 62 3.19 3.16 -5.35
CA SER A 62 2.55 2.37 -4.29
C SER A 62 2.12 3.20 -3.08
N PRO A 63 2.96 4.10 -2.52
CA PRO A 63 2.56 4.94 -1.40
C PRO A 63 1.38 5.85 -1.74
N TYR A 64 1.34 6.37 -2.97
CA TYR A 64 0.26 7.24 -3.42
C TYR A 64 -1.07 6.49 -3.52
N LEU A 65 -1.06 5.33 -4.20
CA LEU A 65 -2.23 4.48 -4.35
C LEU A 65 -2.75 4.01 -2.99
N LEU A 66 -1.86 3.53 -2.11
CA LEU A 66 -2.25 3.13 -0.75
C LEU A 66 -2.85 4.31 0.03
N GLY A 67 -2.24 5.49 -0.05
CA GLY A 67 -2.76 6.68 0.62
C GLY A 67 -4.11 7.16 0.08
N ALA A 68 -4.40 6.97 -1.21
CA ALA A 68 -5.71 7.25 -1.81
C ALA A 68 -6.76 6.23 -1.33
N THR A 69 -6.42 4.94 -1.32
CA THR A 69 -7.29 3.87 -0.82
C THR A 69 -7.63 4.06 0.66
N ILE A 70 -6.65 4.39 1.50
CA ILE A 70 -6.89 4.68 2.92
C ILE A 70 -7.84 5.86 3.07
N ARG A 71 -7.63 6.96 2.34
CA ARG A 71 -8.52 8.13 2.39
C ARG A 71 -9.94 7.78 1.98
N PHE A 72 -10.11 7.01 0.92
CA PHE A 72 -11.42 6.53 0.48
C PHE A 72 -12.11 5.72 1.60
N HIS A 73 -11.42 4.78 2.24
CA HIS A 73 -12.02 4.02 3.34
C HIS A 73 -12.35 4.88 4.58
N LEU A 74 -11.51 5.86 4.92
CA LEU A 74 -11.77 6.77 6.04
C LEU A 74 -13.03 7.63 5.82
N GLN A 75 -13.32 8.01 4.57
CA GLN A 75 -14.53 8.76 4.22
C GLN A 75 -15.80 7.89 4.23
N ASN A 76 -15.66 6.60 3.88
CA ASN A 76 -16.80 5.72 3.64
C ASN A 76 -17.09 4.72 4.77
N VAL A 77 -16.23 4.61 5.80
CA VAL A 77 -16.42 3.69 6.94
C VAL A 77 -16.71 4.49 8.22
N PRO A 78 -17.99 4.55 8.67
CA PRO A 78 -18.40 5.39 9.81
C PRO A 78 -17.66 5.06 11.12
N LEU A 79 -17.34 3.78 11.32
CA LEU A 79 -16.70 3.28 12.54
C LEU A 79 -15.30 3.89 12.78
N VAL A 80 -14.58 4.17 11.70
CA VAL A 80 -13.18 4.65 11.76
C VAL A 80 -13.12 6.18 11.72
N ARG A 81 -14.18 6.84 11.25
CA ARG A 81 -14.24 8.30 11.09
C ARG A 81 -14.04 9.03 12.42
N LYS A 82 -14.68 8.59 13.50
CA LYS A 82 -14.57 9.21 14.83
C LYS A 82 -13.13 9.18 15.36
N THR A 83 -12.47 8.03 15.27
CA THR A 83 -11.07 7.83 15.68
C THR A 83 -10.11 8.61 14.79
N ALA A 84 -10.35 8.65 13.48
CA ALA A 84 -9.54 9.40 12.53
C ALA A 84 -9.63 10.91 12.75
N THR A 85 -10.81 11.46 13.04
CA THR A 85 -10.98 12.88 13.40
C THR A 85 -10.20 13.22 14.66
N LEU A 86 -10.26 12.38 15.69
CA LEU A 86 -9.52 12.59 16.94
C LEU A 86 -7.99 12.56 16.76
N LEU A 87 -7.47 11.61 15.98
CA LEU A 87 -6.02 11.42 15.83
C LEU A 87 -5.40 12.34 14.79
N LEU A 88 -6.11 12.62 13.70
CA LEU A 88 -5.58 13.41 12.58
C LEU A 88 -5.95 14.90 12.67
N GLY A 89 -6.98 15.26 13.45
CA GLY A 89 -7.50 16.63 13.51
C GLY A 89 -8.08 17.10 12.18
N ILE A 90 -8.52 16.15 11.34
CA ILE A 90 -9.09 16.41 10.01
C ILE A 90 -10.60 16.20 10.08
N ASN A 91 -11.36 17.22 9.69
CA ASN A 91 -12.79 17.09 9.41
C ASN A 91 -12.94 16.56 7.99
N PHE A 92 -13.31 15.29 7.85
CA PHE A 92 -13.78 14.74 6.58
C PHE A 92 -15.18 15.30 6.35
N THR A 93 -15.30 16.43 5.66
CA THR A 93 -16.59 16.97 5.16
C THR A 93 -17.08 16.15 3.99
#